data_AF-A0A350AV49-F1
#
_entry.id   AF-A0A350AV49-F1
#
_cell.length_a   1.000
_cell.length_b   1.000
_cell.length_c   1.000
_cell.angle_alpha   90.00
_cell.angle_beta   90.00
_cell.angle_gamma   90.00
#
_symmetry.space_group_name_H-M   'P 1'
#
loop_
_entity.id
_entity.type
_entity.pdbx_description
1 polymer ?
#
loop_
_entity_poly.entity_id
_entity_poly.type
_entity_poly.pdbx_seq_one_letter_code
_entity_poly.pdbx_strand_id
1 'polypeptide(L)'
;MKNLENNLAKRNDPQCPDEPVGIICASFREGAPALVIITLEGKRWVMPWVHFLYAWHETRQELEQISLQYNSHKVLIEGVRLESSIQQFSKFGVEWIRSYDKRYLPLCPKDSPFIEKILIEEKSE
;
A
#
# COMPACT_ATOMS: atom_id res chain seq x y z
N MET A 1 -49.36 44.72 -13.53
CA MET A 1 -50.61 43.98 -13.24
C MET A 1 -50.26 42.53 -12.94
N LYS A 2 -50.60 42.09 -11.71
CA LYS A 2 -50.88 40.74 -11.20
C LYS A 2 -49.96 39.54 -11.51
N ASN A 3 -49.37 39.01 -10.43
CA ASN A 3 -49.02 37.61 -10.20
C ASN A 3 -50.28 36.73 -10.01
N LEU A 4 -50.21 35.45 -10.38
CA LEU A 4 -50.83 34.25 -9.75
C LEU A 4 -50.52 33.02 -10.66
N GLU A 5 -49.50 32.20 -10.37
CA GLU A 5 -49.52 30.93 -9.61
C GLU A 5 -50.35 29.76 -10.20
N ASN A 6 -49.66 28.68 -10.59
CA ASN A 6 -49.90 27.26 -10.20
C ASN A 6 -49.04 26.33 -11.08
N ASN A 7 -47.90 25.81 -10.61
CA ASN A 7 -47.67 24.62 -9.76
C ASN A 7 -47.93 23.23 -10.41
N LEU A 8 -46.80 22.51 -10.55
CA LEU A 8 -46.57 21.07 -10.32
C LEU A 8 -47.23 20.03 -11.27
N ALA A 9 -46.40 19.34 -12.06
CA ALA A 9 -45.87 18.02 -11.65
C ALA A 9 -44.97 17.37 -12.74
N LYS A 10 -43.68 17.23 -12.39
CA LYS A 10 -42.77 16.08 -12.58
C LYS A 10 -42.87 15.21 -13.85
N ARG A 11 -41.70 15.07 -14.50
CA ARG A 11 -40.92 13.83 -14.72
C ARG A 11 -39.89 14.11 -15.82
N ASN A 12 -38.61 13.77 -15.78
CA ASN A 12 -37.66 13.25 -14.80
C ASN A 12 -36.28 13.64 -15.38
N ASP A 13 -35.36 14.03 -14.50
CA ASP A 13 -33.92 14.24 -14.71
C ASP A 13 -33.22 12.93 -15.19
N PRO A 14 -31.95 12.92 -15.68
CA PRO A 14 -30.83 13.54 -14.97
C PRO A 14 -29.77 14.28 -15.82
N GLN A 15 -29.36 15.44 -15.29
CA GLN A 15 -27.97 15.90 -15.28
C GLN A 15 -26.98 14.73 -15.12
N CYS A 16 -25.97 14.66 -15.99
CA CYS A 16 -24.81 13.82 -15.76
C CYS A 16 -23.68 14.68 -15.17
N PRO A 17 -23.35 14.57 -13.88
CA PRO A 17 -22.14 15.12 -13.30
C PRO A 17 -20.96 14.14 -13.47
N ASP A 18 -19.77 14.69 -13.72
CA ASP A 18 -18.42 14.13 -13.63
C ASP A 18 -18.26 12.60 -13.39
N GLU A 19 -17.73 11.87 -14.38
CA GLU A 19 -17.13 10.56 -14.14
C GLU A 19 -15.66 10.54 -14.58
N PRO A 20 -14.68 10.28 -13.69
CA PRO A 20 -13.38 9.81 -14.14
C PRO A 20 -13.58 8.49 -14.88
N VAL A 21 -12.88 8.30 -16.00
CA VAL A 21 -12.88 7.04 -16.76
C VAL A 21 -12.32 5.93 -15.86
N GLY A 22 -13.22 5.35 -15.07
CA GLY A 22 -12.96 4.31 -14.10
C GLY A 22 -12.65 3.01 -14.82
N ILE A 23 -11.62 2.33 -14.32
CA ILE A 23 -11.05 1.07 -14.80
C ILE A 23 -12.13 0.14 -15.38
N ILE A 24 -12.12 -0.01 -16.70
CA ILE A 24 -12.99 -0.95 -17.42
C ILE A 24 -12.33 -2.32 -17.33
N CYS A 25 -13.03 -3.26 -16.70
CA CYS A 25 -12.63 -4.65 -16.39
C CYS A 25 -11.72 -4.85 -15.16
N ALA A 26 -12.19 -4.43 -13.99
CA ALA A 26 -11.87 -5.17 -12.76
C ALA A 26 -12.85 -6.36 -12.65
N SER A 27 -12.47 -7.55 -13.08
CA SER A 27 -13.23 -8.74 -12.69
C SER A 27 -13.13 -8.86 -11.17
N PHE A 28 -14.26 -8.80 -10.47
CA PHE A 28 -14.40 -9.00 -9.02
C PHE A 28 -14.17 -10.48 -8.66
N ARG A 29 -13.05 -11.05 -9.10
CA ARG A 29 -12.42 -12.12 -8.33
C ARG A 29 -11.75 -11.38 -7.19
N GLU A 30 -11.99 -11.78 -5.95
CA GLU A 30 -11.18 -11.31 -4.82
C GLU A 30 -9.72 -11.39 -5.29
N GLY A 31 -9.09 -10.23 -5.48
CA GLY A 31 -7.74 -10.18 -6.01
C GLY A 31 -6.86 -11.02 -5.10
N ALA A 32 -5.94 -11.80 -5.68
CA ALA A 32 -4.97 -12.52 -4.86
C ALA A 32 -4.31 -11.50 -3.92
N PRO A 33 -4.30 -11.74 -2.59
CA PRO A 33 -3.85 -10.73 -1.65
C PRO A 33 -2.40 -10.39 -1.99
N ALA A 34 -2.07 -9.11 -1.89
CA ALA A 34 -0.78 -8.58 -2.32
C ALA A 34 -0.27 -7.55 -1.31
N LEU A 35 1.05 -7.43 -1.25
CA LEU A 35 1.72 -6.35 -0.54
C LEU A 35 1.93 -5.17 -1.47
N VAL A 36 1.40 -4.01 -1.10
CA VAL A 36 1.68 -2.74 -1.78
C VAL A 36 2.89 -2.07 -1.14
N ILE A 37 3.90 -1.76 -1.94
CA ILE A 37 5.16 -1.17 -1.46
C ILE A 37 5.31 0.22 -2.07
N ILE A 38 5.51 1.23 -1.23
CA ILE A 38 5.70 2.62 -1.64
C ILE A 38 7.10 3.08 -1.24
N THR A 39 7.98 3.32 -2.20
CA THR A 39 9.34 3.80 -1.92
C THR A 39 9.37 5.31 -1.67
N LEU A 40 10.49 5.83 -1.19
CA LEU A 40 10.65 7.26 -0.89
C LEU A 40 10.50 8.12 -2.15
N GLU A 41 10.90 7.59 -3.31
CA GLU A 41 10.76 8.22 -4.62
C GLU A 41 9.31 8.19 -5.15
N GLY A 42 8.38 7.61 -4.40
CA GLY A 42 6.97 7.51 -4.78
C GLY A 42 6.66 6.36 -5.75
N LYS A 43 7.63 5.49 -6.06
CA LYS A 43 7.35 4.29 -6.85
C LYS A 43 6.45 3.35 -6.06
N ARG A 44 5.44 2.79 -6.73
CA ARG A 44 4.52 1.80 -6.17
C ARG A 44 4.75 0.45 -6.81
N TRP A 45 4.91 -0.57 -5.98
CA TRP A 45 5.02 -1.96 -6.39
C TRP A 45 3.85 -2.73 -5.79
N VAL A 46 3.34 -3.70 -6.54
CA VAL A 46 2.30 -4.62 -6.08
C VAL A 46 2.90 -6.02 -6.15
N MET A 47 3.11 -6.64 -4.99
CA MET A 47 3.77 -7.93 -4.87
C MET A 47 2.75 -8.99 -4.40
N PRO A 48 2.30 -9.90 -5.28
CA PRO A 48 1.30 -10.91 -4.90
C PRO A 48 1.87 -11.90 -3.87
N TRP A 49 1.11 -12.17 -2.79
CA TRP A 49 1.52 -13.14 -1.77
C TRP A 49 1.66 -14.57 -2.32
N VAL A 50 0.96 -14.91 -3.40
CA VAL A 50 1.10 -16.20 -4.10
C VAL A 50 2.51 -16.46 -4.64
N HIS A 51 3.34 -15.42 -4.77
CA HIS A 51 4.74 -15.54 -5.21
C HIS A 51 5.75 -15.35 -4.07
N PHE A 52 5.28 -15.19 -2.83
CA PHE A 52 6.13 -15.08 -1.66
C PHE A 52 6.72 -16.45 -1.29
N LEU A 53 8.01 -16.47 -1.03
CA LEU A 53 8.76 -17.67 -0.70
C LEU A 53 9.03 -17.76 0.80
N TYR A 54 9.70 -16.74 1.35
CA TYR A 54 10.05 -16.67 2.76
C TYR A 54 10.47 -15.25 3.13
N ALA A 55 10.55 -15.00 4.44
CA ALA A 55 11.13 -13.78 4.98
C ALA A 55 12.05 -14.11 6.15
N TRP A 56 13.00 -13.22 6.41
CA TRP A 56 13.80 -13.24 7.63
C TRP A 56 14.00 -11.82 8.13
N HIS A 57 14.25 -11.75 9.44
CA HIS A 57 14.57 -10.55 10.17
C HIS A 57 15.94 -10.71 10.80
N GLU A 58 16.72 -9.64 10.79
CA GLU A 58 18.00 -9.57 11.49
C GLU A 58 18.21 -8.15 12.04
N THR A 59 18.93 -8.06 13.15
CA THR A 59 19.38 -6.79 13.71
C THR A 59 20.84 -6.56 13.31
N ARG A 60 21.11 -5.47 12.59
CA ARG A 60 22.43 -5.04 12.16
C ARG A 60 22.79 -3.71 12.85
N GLN A 61 23.57 -3.80 13.92
CA GLN A 61 23.95 -2.63 14.74
C GLN A 61 22.72 -1.92 15.32
N GLU A 62 22.47 -0.67 14.92
CA GLU A 62 21.35 0.16 15.36
C GLU A 62 20.10 0.03 14.47
N LEU A 63 20.21 -0.67 13.35
CA LEU A 63 19.13 -0.86 12.39
C LEU A 63 18.67 -2.32 12.38
N GLU A 64 17.39 -2.49 12.09
CA GLU A 64 16.78 -3.77 11.80
C GLU A 64 16.55 -3.88 10.30
N GLN A 65 16.66 -5.10 9.80
CA GLN A 65 16.42 -5.42 8.40
C GLN A 65 15.41 -6.56 8.30
N ILE A 66 14.41 -6.39 7.46
CA ILE A 66 13.54 -7.48 6.98
C ILE A 66 13.85 -7.70 5.51
N SER A 67 14.04 -8.96 5.13
CA SER A 67 14.12 -9.36 3.73
C SER A 67 12.93 -10.23 3.39
N LEU A 68 12.17 -9.84 2.38
CA LEU A 68 11.07 -10.62 1.80
C LEU A 68 11.55 -11.19 0.46
N GLN A 69 11.52 -12.50 0.32
CA GLN A 69 11.86 -13.17 -0.93
C GLN A 69 10.62 -13.56 -1.69
N TYR A 70 10.57 -13.14 -2.95
CA TYR A 70 9.59 -13.55 -3.94
C TYR A 70 10.28 -14.37 -5.03
N ASN A 71 9.49 -15.02 -5.89
CA ASN A 71 10.02 -15.77 -7.03
C ASN A 71 10.92 -14.93 -7.94
N SER A 72 10.51 -13.70 -8.27
CA SER A 72 11.20 -12.83 -9.23
C SER A 72 11.98 -11.69 -8.58
N HIS A 73 11.71 -11.36 -7.32
CA HIS A 73 12.27 -10.18 -6.66
C HIS A 73 12.66 -10.48 -5.23
N LYS A 74 13.56 -9.64 -4.71
CA LYS A 74 13.87 -9.53 -3.30
C LYS A 74 13.51 -8.12 -2.83
N VAL A 75 12.82 -8.02 -1.71
CA VAL A 75 12.50 -6.74 -1.05
C VAL A 75 13.31 -6.66 0.23
N LEU A 76 14.18 -5.66 0.33
CA LEU A 76 14.92 -5.33 1.54
C LEU A 76 14.27 -4.11 2.20
N ILE A 77 13.95 -4.25 3.48
CA ILE A 77 13.31 -3.22 4.31
C ILE A 77 14.29 -2.93 5.45
N GLU A 78 14.74 -1.68 5.57
CA GLU A 78 15.63 -1.23 6.64
C GLU A 78 14.91 -0.19 7.49
N GLY A 79 15.13 -0.25 8.81
CA GLY A 79 14.44 0.63 9.74
C GLY A 79 14.72 0.31 11.19
N VAL A 80 13.79 0.69 12.06
CA VAL A 80 13.84 0.41 13.51
C VAL A 80 12.52 -0.16 13.99
N ARG A 81 12.58 -1.04 15.00
CA ARG A 81 11.43 -1.70 15.61
C ARG A 81 10.61 -2.52 14.62
N LEU A 82 11.30 -3.16 13.68
CA LEU A 82 10.70 -3.95 12.60
C LEU A 82 10.30 -5.35 13.06
N GLU A 83 10.78 -5.82 14.21
CA GLU A 83 10.43 -7.14 14.77
C GLU A 83 8.91 -7.38 14.81
N SER A 84 8.11 -6.38 15.18
CA SER A 84 6.64 -6.51 15.18
C SER A 84 6.05 -6.73 13.77
N SER A 85 6.71 -6.21 12.73
CA SER A 85 6.29 -6.32 11.34
C SER A 85 6.49 -7.73 10.78
N ILE A 86 7.54 -8.47 11.18
CA ILE A 86 7.78 -9.83 10.67
C ILE A 86 6.63 -10.79 11.03
N GLN A 87 6.04 -10.61 12.21
CA GLN A 87 4.89 -11.39 12.67
C GLN A 87 3.61 -11.08 11.88
N GLN A 88 3.51 -9.90 11.27
CA GLN A 88 2.38 -9.54 10.41
C GLN A 88 2.56 -10.09 9.00
N PHE A 89 3.80 -10.08 8.50
CA PHE A 89 4.12 -10.70 7.21
C PHE A 89 3.86 -12.21 7.20
N SER A 90 4.13 -12.93 8.31
CA SER A 90 3.84 -14.37 8.40
C SER A 90 2.33 -14.70 8.34
N LYS A 91 1.47 -13.73 8.61
CA LYS A 91 0.00 -13.86 8.54
C LYS A 91 -0.57 -13.36 7.21
N PHE A 92 0.27 -12.89 6.29
CA PHE A 92 -0.15 -12.16 5.09
C PHE A 92 -1.06 -10.95 5.41
N GLY A 93 -0.96 -10.41 6.63
CA GLY A 93 -1.86 -9.36 7.14
C GLY A 93 -1.40 -7.94 6.82
N VAL A 94 -0.25 -7.79 6.15
CA VAL A 94 0.28 -6.47 5.77
C VAL A 94 -0.18 -6.16 4.35
N GLU A 95 -1.13 -5.24 4.22
CA GLU A 95 -1.63 -4.80 2.90
C GLU A 95 -0.67 -3.83 2.22
N TRP A 96 0.01 -2.98 3.00
CA TRP A 96 0.94 -2.01 2.44
C TRP A 96 2.06 -1.61 3.40
N ILE A 97 3.19 -1.19 2.84
CA ILE A 97 4.31 -0.58 3.54
C ILE A 97 4.85 0.63 2.78
N ARG A 98 5.49 1.55 3.51
CA ARG A 98 6.11 2.75 2.94
C ARG A 98 7.37 3.14 3.69
N SER A 99 8.41 3.58 2.96
CA SER A 99 9.58 4.21 3.56
C SER A 99 9.37 5.71 3.79
N TYR A 100 9.95 6.22 4.88
CA TYR A 100 9.96 7.63 5.24
C TYR A 100 11.39 8.12 5.46
N ASP A 101 11.63 9.40 5.18
CA ASP A 101 12.91 10.04 5.50
C ASP A 101 13.18 9.99 7.01
N LYS A 102 14.40 9.64 7.40
CA LYS A 102 14.84 9.49 8.80
C LYS A 102 14.53 10.71 9.68
N ARG A 103 14.44 11.92 9.11
CA ARG A 103 14.06 13.15 9.83
C ARG A 103 12.67 13.07 10.49
N TYR A 104 11.80 12.17 10.03
CA TYR A 104 10.49 11.94 10.62
C TYR A 104 10.48 10.92 11.77
N LEU A 105 11.58 10.20 12.01
CA LEU A 105 11.67 9.21 13.09
C LEU A 105 11.33 9.79 14.48
N PRO A 106 11.75 11.02 14.86
CA PRO A 106 11.39 11.60 16.16
C PRO A 106 9.88 11.86 16.34
N LEU A 107 9.12 11.91 15.24
CA LEU A 107 7.65 12.08 15.27
C LEU A 107 6.91 10.75 15.36
N CYS A 108 7.64 9.63 15.19
CA CYS A 108 7.07 8.29 15.23
C CYS A 108 6.84 7.86 16.68
N PRO A 109 5.69 7.25 17.02
CA PRO A 109 5.50 6.64 18.32
C PRO A 109 6.66 5.71 18.70
N LYS A 110 7.03 5.72 19.99
CA LYS A 110 8.24 5.06 20.49
C LYS A 110 8.29 3.57 20.14
N ASP A 111 7.14 2.91 20.06
CA ASP A 111 7.03 1.46 19.86
C ASP A 111 6.49 1.08 18.47
N SER A 112 6.27 2.05 17.58
CA SER A 112 5.81 1.74 16.22
C SER A 112 6.97 1.49 15.27
N PRO A 113 6.85 0.50 14.36
CA PRO A 113 7.87 0.25 13.34
C PRO A 113 8.05 1.49 12.47
N PHE A 114 9.30 1.79 12.13
CA PHE A 114 9.64 2.87 11.21
C PHE A 114 10.52 2.31 10.11
N ILE A 115 10.05 2.42 8.87
CA ILE A 115 10.78 1.97 7.68
C ILE A 115 11.50 3.19 7.10
N GLU A 116 12.83 3.20 7.18
CA GLU A 116 13.66 4.27 6.64
C GLU A 116 13.88 4.07 5.14
N LYS A 117 14.04 2.82 4.70
CA LYS A 117 14.43 2.50 3.33
C LYS A 117 13.79 1.20 2.88
N ILE A 118 13.41 1.16 1.60
CA ILE A 118 12.99 -0.05 0.91
C ILE A 118 13.77 -0.15 -0.39
N LEU A 119 14.44 -1.29 -0.61
CA LEU A 119 15.09 -1.63 -1.87
C LEU A 119 14.39 -2.84 -2.48
N ILE A 120 14.22 -2.82 -3.80
CA ILE A 120 13.63 -3.91 -4.56
C ILE A 120 14.63 -4.30 -5.64
N GLU A 121 15.07 -5.55 -5.61
CA GLU A 121 16.05 -6.12 -6.51
C GLU A 121 15.36 -7.20 -7.35
N GLU A 122 15.48 -7.12 -8.67
CA GLU A 122 15.13 -8.23 -9.57
C GLU A 122 16.14 -9.37 -9.37
N LYS A 123 15.67 -10.61 -9.38
CA LYS A 123 16.56 -11.77 -9.44
C LYS A 123 17.01 -11.93 -10.89
N SER A 124 18.30 -11.74 -11.13
CA SER A 124 18.94 -12.21 -12.36
C SER A 124 18.97 -13.75 -12.34
N GLU A 125 18.49 -14.37 -13.41
CA GLU A 125 18.62 -15.82 -13.65
C GLU A 125 20.09 -16.26 -13.80
#